data_AF-A0A7Z0TFU5-F1
#
_entry.id   AF-A0A7Z0TFU5-F1
#
_cell.length_a   1.000
_cell.length_b   1.000
_cell.length_c   1.000
_cell.angle_alpha   90.00
_cell.angle_beta   90.00
_cell.angle_gamma   90.00
#
_symmetry.space_group_name_H-M   'P 1'
#
loop_
_entity.id
_entity.type
_entity.pdbx_description
1 polymer ?
#
loop_
_entity_poly.entity_id
_entity_poly.type
_entity_poly.pdbx_seq_one_letter_code
_entity_poly.pdbx_strand_id
1 'polypeptide(L)' 'AWLVCRPVARVPAGDHRIVVAEVTGGDPAGPGRPLLYHQGRYGALRD' A
#
# COMPACT_ATOMS: atom_id res chain seq x y z
N ALA A 1 -5.41 5.84 -7.37
CA ALA A 1 -6.10 5.27 -6.21
C ALA A 1 -5.63 6.02 -4.99
N TRP A 2 -6.51 6.28 -4.04
CA TRP A 2 -6.17 6.88 -2.76
C TRP A 2 -6.97 6.22 -1.64
N LEU A 3 -6.44 6.31 -0.42
CA LEU A 3 -7.10 5.88 0.81
C LEU A 3 -6.90 6.94 1.89
N VAL A 4 -7.90 7.11 2.76
CA VAL A 4 -7.78 7.81 4.05
C VAL A 4 -7.94 6.77 5.14
N CYS A 5 -6.98 6.73 6.07
CA CYS A 5 -6.94 5.69 7.10
C CYS A 5 -6.74 6.28 8.50
N ARG A 6 -7.36 5.64 9.49
CA ARG A 6 -7.15 5.88 10.92
C ARG A 6 -6.25 4.77 11.50
N PRO A 7 -5.07 5.06 12.07
CA PRO A 7 -4.25 4.04 12.72
C PRO A 7 -4.97 3.39 13.90
N VAL A 8 -5.03 2.07 13.94
CA VAL A 8 -5.68 1.30 15.01
C VAL A 8 -4.72 0.43 15.81
N ALA A 9 -3.57 0.06 15.25
CA ALA A 9 -2.52 -0.64 15.99
C ALA A 9 -1.12 -0.35 15.42
N ARG A 10 -0.12 -0.50 16.29
CA ARG A 10 1.31 -0.50 15.94
C ARG A 10 1.97 -1.71 16.58
N VAL A 11 2.33 -2.70 15.78
CA VAL A 11 2.87 -3.98 16.26
C VAL A 11 4.40 -3.99 16.10
N PRO A 12 5.19 -4.33 17.14
CA PRO A 12 6.63 -4.50 17.00
C PRO A 12 6.98 -5.61 15.98
N ALA A 13 7.91 -5.32 15.07
CA ALA A 13 8.37 -6.27 14.06
C ALA A 13 9.88 -6.09 13.82
N GLY A 14 10.69 -6.46 14.83
CA GLY A 14 12.13 -6.26 14.81
C GLY A 14 12.52 -4.78 14.80
N ASP A 15 13.31 -4.39 13.81
CA ASP A 15 13.73 -3.01 13.53
C ASP A 15 12.62 -2.15 12.89
N HIS A 16 11.45 -2.74 12.62
CA HIS A 16 10.30 -2.06 12.05
C HIS A 16 9.07 -2.09 12.97
N ARG A 17 8.02 -1.38 12.53
CA ARG A 17 6.67 -1.45 13.11
C ARG A 17 5.68 -1.79 12.00
N ILE A 18 4.82 -2.77 12.22
CA ILE A 18 3.64 -2.98 11.39
C ILE A 18 2.58 -1.98 11.86
N VAL A 19 2.08 -1.17 10.93
CA VAL A 19 0.98 -0.24 11.18
C VAL A 19 -0.30 -0.85 10.62
N VAL A 20 -1.29 -1.09 11.49
CA VAL A 20 -2.64 -1.49 11.07
C VAL A 20 -3.52 -0.26 11.14
N ALA A 21 -4.23 0.03 10.06
CA ALA A 21 -5.12 1.18 9.97
C ALA A 21 -6.47 0.77 9.39
N GLU A 22 -7.54 1.32 9.97
CA GLU A 22 -8.88 1.24 9.44
C GLU A 22 -9.02 2.19 8.25
N VAL A 23 -9.60 1.72 7.15
CA VAL A 23 -9.90 2.56 5.98
C VAL A 23 -11.19 3.32 6.23
N THR A 24 -11.13 4.65 6.30
CA THR A 24 -12.29 5.52 6.51
C THR A 24 -12.77 6.19 5.22
N GLY A 25 -12.02 6.04 4.13
CA GLY A 25 -12.40 6.50 2.80
C GLY A 25 -11.39 6.07 1.75
N GLY A 26 -11.80 6.04 0.48
CA GLY A 26 -10.92 5.67 -0.62
C GLY A 26 -11.63 5.70 -1.97
N ASP A 27 -10.82 5.76 -3.02
CA ASP A 27 -11.28 5.60 -4.41
C ASP A 27 -10.20 4.88 -5.23
N PRO A 28 -10.53 3.83 -5.99
CA PRO A 28 -9.62 3.27 -6.97
C PRO A 28 -9.21 4.33 -8.01
N ALA A 29 -8.00 4.23 -8.55
CA ALA A 29 -7.80 4.82 -9.87
C ALA A 29 -8.58 3.95 -10.86
N GLY A 30 -9.12 4.56 -11.91
CA GLY A 30 -9.67 3.83 -13.05
C GLY A 30 -8.66 2.83 -13.65
N PRO A 31 -9.02 2.10 -14.72
CA PRO A 31 -8.16 1.07 -15.30
C PRO A 31 -6.75 1.61 -15.55
N GLY A 32 -5.75 0.95 -14.98
CA GLY A 32 -4.37 1.42 -14.99
C GLY A 32 -3.39 0.30 -14.71
N ARG A 33 -2.12 0.53 -15.05
CA ARG A 33 -1.01 -0.41 -14.85
C ARG A 33 -0.25 0.02 -13.60
N PRO A 34 -0.48 -0.59 -12.42
CA PRO A 34 0.20 -0.19 -11.20
C PRO A 34 1.71 -0.39 -11.32
N LEU A 35 2.47 0.52 -10.71
CA LEU A 35 3.91 0.43 -10.64
C LEU A 35 4.32 -0.80 -9.83
N LEU A 36 5.15 -1.66 -10.41
CA LEU A 36 5.72 -2.81 -9.72
C LEU A 36 7.12 -2.45 -9.23
N TYR A 37 7.43 -2.72 -7.97
CA TYR A 37 8.79 -2.73 -7.47
C TYR A 37 9.20 -4.18 -7.15
N HIS A 38 10.25 -4.66 -7.83
CA HIS A 38 10.73 -6.04 -7.68
C HIS A 38 12.24 -6.07 -7.91
N GLN A 39 12.98 -6.73 -7.01
CA GLN A 39 14.44 -6.91 -7.10
C GLN A 39 15.21 -5.60 -7.34
N GLY A 40 14.90 -4.55 -6.59
CA GLY A 40 15.62 -3.28 -6.68
C GLY A 40 15.29 -2.44 -7.91
N ARG A 41 14.26 -2.80 -8.69
CA ARG A 41 13.90 -2.13 -9.94
C ARG A 41 12.40 -1.87 -10.03
N TYR A 42 12.06 -0.79 -10.73
CA TYR A 42 10.69 -0.46 -11.10
C TYR A 42 10.31 -1.12 -12.43
N GLY A 43 9.05 -1.54 -12.55
CA GLY A 43 8.49 -2.16 -13.75
C GLY A 43 6.96 -2.09 -13.77
N ALA A 44 6.34 -2.91 -14.62
CA ALA A 44 4.89 -3.01 -14.76
C ALA A 44 4.46 -4.48 -14.87
N LEU A 45 3.20 -4.76 -14.55
CA LEU A 45 2.59 -6.06 -14.79
C LEU A 45 2.49 -6.33 -16.30
N ARG A 46 2.58 -7.61 -16.66
CA ARG A 46 2.28 -8.10 -18.01
C ARG A 46 0.76 -8.16 -18.18
N ASP A 47 0.31 -8.04 -19.42
CA ASP A 47 -1.09 -8.20 -19.81
C ASP A 47 -1.51 -9.68 -19.83
#